data_AF-A0A953U1N7-F1
#
_entry.id   AF-A0A953U1N7-F1
#
_cell.length_a   1.000
_cell.length_b   1.000
_cell.length_c   1.000
_cell.angle_alpha   90.00
_cell.angle_beta   90.00
_cell.angle_gamma   90.00
#
_symmetry.space_group_name_H-M   'P 1'
#
loop_
_entity.id
_entity.type
_entity.pdbx_description
1 polymer ?
#
loop_
_entity_poly.entity_id
_entity_poly.type
_entity_poly.pdbx_seq_one_letter_code
_entity_poly.pdbx_strand_id
1 'polypeptide(L)'
;MKYVEVFRHSKRGEGKGLSEEGRELALRARALLAPRYDLIVSSPKERARETCEALGFERYEVDEAFTAVSPWEPFDTQVTKLAKERGIIPLAACWEIPEALSALRVQGATCLAAIKRVARKLPEEGR
;
A
#
# COMPACT_ATOMS: atom_id res chain seq x y z
N MET A 1 -1.00 -3.68 -24.38
CA MET A 1 -0.62 -2.81 -23.26
C MET A 1 -0.63 -3.64 -21.98
N LYS A 2 0.39 -3.53 -21.11
CA LYS A 2 0.38 -4.21 -19.81
C LYS A 2 -0.29 -3.32 -18.77
N TYR A 3 -1.03 -3.91 -17.83
CA TYR A 3 -1.75 -3.17 -16.79
C TYR A 3 -1.15 -3.53 -15.42
N VAL A 4 -0.93 -2.54 -14.56
CA VAL A 4 -0.61 -2.78 -13.16
C VAL A 4 -1.53 -1.92 -12.31
N GLU A 5 -2.28 -2.58 -11.42
CA GLU A 5 -3.23 -1.93 -10.54
C GLU A 5 -2.71 -2.00 -9.11
N VAL A 6 -2.79 -0.87 -8.39
CA VAL A 6 -2.28 -0.76 -7.03
C VAL A 6 -3.45 -0.49 -6.10
N PHE A 7 -3.64 -1.39 -5.13
CA PHE A 7 -4.71 -1.30 -4.15
C PHE A 7 -4.12 -1.06 -2.76
N ARG A 8 -4.77 -0.19 -1.99
CA ARG A 8 -4.49 -0.05 -0.56
C ARG A 8 -5.20 -1.17 0.19
N HIS A 9 -4.56 -1.72 1.22
CA HIS A 9 -5.21 -2.66 2.13
C HIS A 9 -6.49 -2.05 2.75
N SER A 10 -7.44 -2.90 3.11
CA SER A 10 -8.69 -2.48 3.73
C SER A 10 -8.50 -2.02 5.19
N LYS A 11 -9.60 -1.68 5.87
CA LYS A 11 -9.60 -1.15 7.24
C LYS A 11 -8.91 -2.12 8.21
N ARG A 12 -7.91 -1.59 8.92
CA ARG A 12 -7.15 -2.34 9.93
C ARG A 12 -7.96 -2.44 11.22
N GLY A 13 -7.91 -3.59 11.89
CA GLY A 13 -8.47 -3.78 13.23
C GLY A 13 -7.50 -3.33 14.33
N GLU A 14 -7.79 -3.74 15.57
CA GLU A 14 -6.90 -3.49 16.72
C GLU A 14 -5.55 -4.22 16.58
N GLY A 15 -5.56 -5.39 15.92
CA GLY A 15 -4.37 -6.18 15.61
C GLY A 15 -3.54 -5.64 14.43
N LYS A 16 -2.74 -6.52 13.81
CA LYS A 16 -1.96 -6.20 12.61
C LYS A 16 -2.75 -6.45 11.31
N GLY A 17 -3.75 -7.32 11.36
CA GLY A 17 -4.72 -7.66 10.31
C GLY A 17 -5.89 -6.69 10.15
N LEU A 18 -6.88 -7.14 9.38
CA LEU A 18 -8.11 -6.41 9.08
C LEU A 18 -9.10 -6.45 10.24
N SER A 19 -9.95 -5.43 10.32
CA SER A 19 -11.19 -5.53 11.11
C SER A 19 -12.21 -6.39 10.36
N GLU A 20 -13.27 -6.81 11.04
CA GLU A 20 -14.40 -7.51 10.42
C GLU A 20 -15.03 -6.68 9.30
N GLU A 21 -15.33 -5.40 9.56
CA GLU A 21 -15.76 -4.43 8.56
C GLU A 21 -14.77 -4.30 7.39
N GLY A 22 -13.47 -4.31 7.68
CA GLY A 22 -12.42 -4.26 6.67
C GLY A 22 -12.45 -5.48 5.75
N ARG A 23 -12.68 -6.67 6.31
CA ARG A 23 -12.82 -7.91 5.56
C ARG A 23 -14.05 -7.91 4.66
N GLU A 24 -15.20 -7.47 5.18
CA GLU A 24 -16.42 -7.35 4.37
C GLU A 24 -16.27 -6.35 3.22
N LEU A 25 -15.64 -5.20 3.48
CA LEU A 25 -15.37 -4.21 2.45
C LEU A 25 -14.48 -4.78 1.33
N ALA A 26 -13.44 -5.51 1.70
CA ALA A 26 -12.57 -6.18 0.72
C ALA A 26 -13.34 -7.24 -0.08
N LEU A 27 -14.15 -8.05 0.58
CA LEU A 27 -14.99 -9.07 -0.08
C LEU A 27 -15.96 -8.45 -1.09
N ARG A 28 -16.64 -7.35 -0.72
CA ARG A 28 -17.53 -6.62 -1.65
C ARG A 28 -16.76 -6.00 -2.82
N ALA A 29 -15.54 -5.53 -2.59
CA ALA A 29 -14.72 -4.90 -3.62
C ALA A 29 -14.26 -5.89 -4.71
N ARG A 30 -14.31 -7.21 -4.48
CA ARG A 30 -13.96 -8.21 -5.52
C ARG A 30 -14.76 -8.01 -6.81
N ALA A 31 -16.04 -7.65 -6.71
CA ALA A 31 -16.88 -7.41 -7.88
C ALA A 31 -16.42 -6.23 -8.77
N LEU A 32 -15.57 -5.34 -8.24
CA LEU A 32 -15.03 -4.18 -8.96
C LEU A 32 -13.69 -4.48 -9.66
N LEU A 33 -13.06 -5.60 -9.33
CA LEU A 33 -11.77 -5.99 -9.88
C LEU A 33 -11.91 -6.63 -11.25
N ALA A 34 -10.82 -6.67 -12.00
CA ALA A 34 -10.78 -7.44 -13.24
C ALA A 34 -11.12 -8.92 -12.97
N PRO A 35 -11.79 -9.60 -13.91
CA PRO A 35 -12.12 -11.02 -13.75
C PRO A 35 -10.89 -11.88 -13.47
N ARG A 36 -9.74 -11.52 -14.07
CA ARG A 36 -8.48 -12.25 -14.01
C ARG A 36 -7.28 -11.31 -13.84
N TYR A 37 -6.32 -11.79 -13.05
CA TYR A 37 -4.97 -11.24 -12.90
C TYR A 37 -3.98 -12.38 -13.20
N ASP A 38 -2.90 -12.07 -13.92
CA ASP A 38 -1.83 -13.01 -14.22
C ASP A 38 -0.78 -13.05 -13.11
N LEU A 39 -0.62 -11.94 -12.37
CA LEU A 39 0.26 -11.86 -11.22
C LEU A 39 -0.36 -11.02 -10.10
N ILE A 40 -0.38 -11.58 -8.88
CA ILE A 40 -0.81 -10.88 -7.68
C ILE A 40 0.40 -10.73 -6.77
N VAL A 41 0.62 -9.53 -6.25
CA VAL A 41 1.70 -9.24 -5.31
C VAL A 41 1.14 -8.47 -4.12
N SER A 42 1.50 -8.88 -2.91
CA SER A 42 1.16 -8.21 -1.66
C SER A 42 2.40 -7.70 -0.95
N SER A 43 2.24 -6.64 -0.17
CA SER A 43 3.21 -6.32 0.90
C SER A 43 3.21 -7.43 1.97
N PRO A 44 4.27 -7.60 2.76
CA PRO A 44 4.35 -8.57 3.85
C PRO A 44 3.40 -8.25 5.02
N LYS A 45 2.83 -7.04 5.08
CA LYS A 45 1.95 -6.61 6.16
C LYS A 45 0.72 -7.53 6.20
N GLU A 46 0.40 -8.07 7.37
CA GLU A 46 -0.72 -8.99 7.60
C GLU A 46 -2.04 -8.51 6.99
N ARG A 47 -2.48 -7.29 7.31
CA ARG A 47 -3.68 -6.67 6.70
C ARG A 47 -3.67 -6.59 5.18
N ALA A 48 -2.51 -6.49 4.53
CA ALA A 48 -2.43 -6.46 3.07
C ALA A 48 -2.66 -7.86 2.50
N ARG A 49 -2.03 -8.87 3.10
CA ARG A 49 -2.23 -10.28 2.76
C ARG A 49 -3.69 -10.71 2.96
N GLU A 50 -4.27 -10.36 4.11
CA GLU A 50 -5.68 -10.62 4.38
C GLU A 50 -6.62 -9.87 3.42
N THR A 51 -6.22 -8.68 2.93
CA THR A 51 -6.99 -7.99 1.88
C THR A 51 -6.95 -8.77 0.57
N CYS A 52 -5.78 -9.28 0.16
CA CYS A 52 -5.66 -10.13 -1.03
C CYS A 52 -6.52 -11.40 -0.91
N GLU A 53 -6.48 -12.06 0.24
CA GLU A 53 -7.28 -13.26 0.53
C GLU A 53 -8.78 -12.95 0.51
N ALA A 54 -9.21 -11.85 1.12
CA ALA A 54 -10.61 -11.41 1.12
C ALA A 54 -11.11 -11.00 -0.27
N LEU A 55 -10.21 -10.52 -1.15
CA LEU A 55 -10.49 -10.31 -2.57
C LEU A 55 -10.56 -11.64 -3.36
N GLY A 56 -10.36 -12.78 -2.72
CA GLY A 56 -10.44 -14.10 -3.36
C GLY A 56 -9.18 -14.52 -4.11
N PHE A 57 -8.03 -13.92 -3.81
CA PHE A 57 -6.75 -14.37 -4.36
C PHE A 57 -6.12 -15.44 -3.47
N GLU A 58 -6.11 -16.68 -3.94
CA GLU A 58 -5.54 -17.81 -3.20
C GLU A 58 -4.01 -17.91 -3.31
N ARG A 59 -3.41 -17.27 -4.33
CA ARG A 59 -1.97 -17.29 -4.60
C ARG A 59 -1.49 -15.88 -4.92
N TYR A 60 -0.44 -15.46 -4.23
CA TYR A 60 0.20 -14.16 -4.44
C TYR A 60 1.69 -14.23 -4.03
N GLU A 61 2.52 -13.42 -4.67
CA GLU A 61 3.89 -13.19 -4.22
C GLU A 61 3.90 -12.16 -3.08
N VAL A 62 4.87 -12.26 -2.17
CA VAL A 62 5.13 -11.24 -1.15
C VAL A 62 6.39 -10.48 -1.54
N ASP A 63 6.29 -9.15 -1.57
CA ASP A 63 7.39 -8.28 -1.95
C ASP A 63 7.54 -7.12 -0.94
N GLU A 64 8.69 -7.11 -0.26
CA GLU A 64 9.07 -6.12 0.76
C GLU A 64 9.10 -4.69 0.22
N ALA A 65 9.27 -4.50 -1.09
CA ALA A 65 9.26 -3.17 -1.68
C ALA A 65 7.89 -2.47 -1.60
N PHE A 66 6.80 -3.23 -1.39
CA PHE A 66 5.46 -2.69 -1.13
C PHE A 66 5.18 -2.43 0.35
N THR A 67 6.16 -2.65 1.23
CA THR A 67 6.03 -2.32 2.64
C THR A 67 5.94 -0.81 2.81
N ALA A 68 4.76 -0.33 3.21
CA ALA A 68 4.61 0.99 3.78
C ALA A 68 5.31 1.03 5.15
N VAL A 69 6.59 1.44 5.16
CA VAL A 69 7.24 2.00 6.34
C VAL A 69 6.65 3.40 6.54
N SER A 70 6.58 3.91 7.76
CA SER A 70 6.43 5.34 7.99
C SER A 70 7.81 5.95 7.78
N PRO A 71 8.20 6.40 6.57
CA PRO A 71 9.58 6.84 6.33
C PRO A 71 9.92 8.08 7.15
N TRP A 72 8.90 8.76 7.68
CA TRP A 72 9.03 9.90 8.57
C TRP A 72 9.06 9.54 10.06
N GLU A 73 9.06 8.26 10.44
CA GLU A 73 9.15 7.80 11.84
C GLU A 73 10.34 8.43 12.60
N PRO A 74 11.53 8.61 12.00
CA PRO A 74 12.62 9.37 12.65
C PRO A 74 12.29 10.84 12.95
N PHE A 75 11.25 11.38 12.31
CA PHE A 75 10.80 12.77 12.41
C PHE A 75 9.39 12.86 13.03
N ASP A 76 8.86 11.78 13.61
CA ASP A 76 7.48 11.69 14.11
C ASP A 76 7.13 12.84 15.07
N THR A 77 8.05 13.23 15.95
CA THR A 77 7.84 14.34 16.89
C THR A 77 7.61 15.65 16.14
N GLN A 78 8.42 15.96 15.13
CA GLN A 78 8.32 17.20 14.36
C GLN A 78 7.07 17.19 13.48
N VAL A 79 6.80 16.07 12.81
CA VAL A 79 5.60 15.85 11.99
C VAL A 79 4.34 16.00 12.83
N THR A 80 4.27 15.35 14.00
CA THR A 80 3.10 15.40 14.88
C THR A 80 2.87 16.80 15.44
N LYS A 81 3.94 17.50 15.82
CA LYS A 81 3.85 18.89 16.28
C LYS A 81 3.26 19.79 15.20
N LEU A 82 3.84 19.77 14.00
CA LEU A 82 3.40 20.61 12.89
C LEU A 82 1.96 20.27 12.45
N ALA A 83 1.63 18.98 12.38
CA ALA A 83 0.29 18.52 12.06
C ALA A 83 -0.77 19.09 13.03
N LYS A 84 -0.47 19.09 14.34
CA LYS A 84 -1.34 19.68 15.36
C LYS A 84 -1.44 21.20 15.24
N GLU A 85 -0.32 21.89 15.08
CA GLU A 85 -0.27 23.36 14.95
C GLU A 85 -1.06 23.86 13.74
N ARG A 86 -1.06 23.09 12.64
CA ARG A 86 -1.75 23.44 11.39
C ARG A 86 -3.14 22.84 11.24
N GLY A 87 -3.56 21.93 12.13
CA GLY A 87 -4.82 21.19 11.99
C GLY A 87 -4.88 20.30 10.75
N ILE A 88 -3.74 19.74 10.33
CA ILE A 88 -3.62 18.87 9.15
C ILE A 88 -3.25 17.43 9.54
N ILE A 89 -3.36 16.51 8.60
CA ILE A 89 -2.93 15.12 8.82
C ILE A 89 -1.39 15.03 8.85
N PRO A 90 -0.80 14.07 9.59
CA PRO A 90 0.67 13.88 9.65
C PRO A 90 1.33 13.76 8.28
N LEU A 91 0.72 13.03 7.35
CA LEU A 91 1.27 12.88 6.00
C LEU A 91 1.40 14.22 5.25
N ALA A 92 0.49 15.17 5.48
CA ALA A 92 0.57 16.49 4.88
C ALA A 92 1.70 17.31 5.51
N ALA A 93 1.86 17.23 6.83
CA ALA A 93 2.96 17.90 7.54
C ALA A 93 4.35 17.45 7.05
N CYS A 94 4.50 16.20 6.59
CA CYS A 94 5.76 15.72 6.01
C CYS A 94 6.22 16.51 4.77
N TRP A 95 5.33 17.21 4.06
CA TRP A 95 5.70 18.01 2.88
C TRP A 95 6.46 19.29 3.26
N GLU A 96 6.29 19.76 4.50
CA GLU A 96 6.92 20.98 5.02
C GLU A 96 8.22 20.70 5.77
N ILE A 97 8.54 19.43 6.03
CA ILE A 97 9.78 19.01 6.71
C ILE A 97 10.70 18.39 5.65
N PRO A 98 11.79 19.07 5.23
CA PRO A 98 12.63 18.61 4.12
C PRO A 98 13.14 17.17 4.25
N GLU A 99 13.50 16.76 5.45
CA GLU A 99 14.02 15.43 5.75
C GLU A 99 12.92 14.36 5.63
N ALA A 100 11.72 14.64 6.15
CA ALA A 100 10.55 13.76 6.00
C ALA A 100 10.11 13.66 4.53
N LEU A 101 10.14 14.79 3.79
CA LEU A 101 9.87 14.81 2.36
C LEU A 101 10.90 14.00 1.57
N SER A 102 12.18 14.09 1.92
CA SER A 102 13.24 13.28 1.31
C SER A 102 12.97 11.79 1.51
N ALA A 103 12.61 11.39 2.73
CA ALA A 103 12.27 10.00 3.04
C ALA A 103 11.02 9.51 2.27
N LEU A 104 9.99 10.36 2.14
CA LEU A 104 8.81 10.07 1.29
C LEU A 104 9.19 9.90 -0.19
N ARG A 105 10.11 10.71 -0.73
CA ARG A 105 10.59 10.58 -2.12
C ARG A 105 11.29 9.26 -2.35
N VAL A 106 12.15 8.83 -1.42
CA VAL A 106 12.82 7.53 -1.49
C VAL A 106 11.79 6.39 -1.51
N GLN A 107 10.80 6.43 -0.62
CA GLN A 107 9.75 5.40 -0.60
C GLN A 107 8.92 5.38 -1.90
N GLY A 108 8.56 6.55 -2.43
CA GLY A 108 7.86 6.66 -3.72
C GLY A 108 8.67 6.07 -4.87
N ALA A 109 9.98 6.35 -4.91
CA ALA A 109 10.89 5.80 -5.92
C ALA A 109 11.00 4.27 -5.81
N THR A 110 11.12 3.73 -4.59
CA THR A 110 11.13 2.28 -4.33
C THR A 110 9.86 1.60 -4.80
N CYS A 111 8.69 2.17 -4.46
CA CYS A 111 7.39 1.64 -4.89
C CYS A 111 7.27 1.65 -6.43
N LEU A 112 7.63 2.76 -7.08
CA LEU A 112 7.59 2.88 -8.54
C LEU A 112 8.54 1.88 -9.22
N ALA A 113 9.73 1.65 -8.67
CA ALA A 113 10.67 0.66 -9.17
C ALA A 113 10.11 -0.77 -9.05
N ALA A 114 9.42 -1.08 -7.94
CA ALA A 114 8.75 -2.36 -7.74
C ALA A 114 7.60 -2.57 -8.74
N ILE A 115 6.75 -1.55 -8.96
CA ILE A 115 5.68 -1.59 -9.98
C ILE A 115 6.27 -1.88 -11.37
N LYS A 116 7.36 -1.20 -11.74
CA LYS A 116 8.05 -1.44 -13.02
C LYS A 116 8.61 -2.87 -13.10
N ARG A 117 9.11 -3.43 -12.00
CA ARG A 117 9.57 -4.82 -11.93
C ARG A 117 8.41 -5.81 -12.14
N VAL A 118 7.26 -5.57 -11.51
CA VAL A 118 6.03 -6.38 -11.72
C VAL A 118 5.60 -6.32 -13.18
N ALA A 119 5.52 -5.12 -13.77
CA ALA A 119 5.13 -4.94 -15.18
C ALA A 119 6.02 -5.71 -16.17
N ARG A 120 7.31 -5.90 -15.85
CA ARG A 120 8.23 -6.69 -16.69
C ARG A 120 7.95 -8.19 -16.62
N LYS A 121 7.41 -8.70 -15.51
CA LYS A 121 7.04 -10.12 -15.33
C LYS A 121 5.75 -10.50 -16.07
N LEU A 122 4.86 -9.53 -16.30
CA LEU A 122 3.56 -9.78 -16.94
C LEU A 122 3.70 -10.14 -18.43
N PRO A 123 2.82 -11.00 -18.99
CA PRO A 123 2.72 -11.21 -20.43
C PRO A 123 2.21 -9.96 -21.16
N GLU A 124 2.19 -9.97 -22.50
CA GLU A 124 1.48 -8.96 -23.27
C GLU A 124 -0.02 -8.99 -22.98
N GLU A 125 -0.64 -7.81 -22.88
CA GLU A 125 -2.01 -7.62 -22.34
C GLU A 125 -2.23 -8.14 -20.91
N GLY A 126 -1.17 -8.59 -20.23
CA GLY A 126 -1.24 -9.13 -18.88
C GLY A 126 -1.57 -8.08 -17.83
N ARG A 127 -2.14 -8.55 -16.72
CA ARG A 127 -2.59 -7.73 -15.60
C ARG A 127 -2.08 -8.22 -14.25
#